data_AF-A0A2K0TJ58-F1
#
_entry.id   AF-A0A2K0TJ58-F1
#
_cell.length_a   1.000
_cell.length_b   1.000
_cell.length_c   1.000
_cell.angle_alpha   90.00
_cell.angle_beta   90.00
_cell.angle_gamma   90.00
#
_symmetry.space_group_name_H-M   'P 1'
#
loop_
_entity.id
_entity.type
_entity.pdbx_description
1 polymer ?
#
loop_
_entity_poly.entity_id
_entity_poly.type
_entity_poly.pdbx_seq_one_letter_code
_entity_poly.pdbx_strand_id
1 'polypeptide(L)'
;MNIETNLPITVPEPARDELLPINDDDWDEGKIVPSEPLFTTSFSSLTSVGSFAKMCQAAHMLSRVMHHKASKKALQEVENLLPEAQALHSALSALHSSIEGHISEGVLRKSAIIALAFCSSARLLLYNLYGCNEPGAFVEQSRMAMETEMQKASLDGIISISSNIVPAIARANIECPLIAQCLYHSATECAWFVREDHEPQMYNALEDIVRDLKLIGENWNLATEYLALLNQAGILSLISSETASNTLTPSSG
;
A
#
# COMPACT_ATOMS: atom_id res chain seq x y z
N MET A 1 -17.44 -10.28 1.62
CA MET A 1 -17.94 -9.38 0.57
C MET A 1 -16.72 -8.58 0.12
N ASN A 2 -16.19 -8.86 -1.06
CA ASN A 2 -14.96 -8.22 -1.55
C ASN A 2 -15.37 -6.80 -1.97
N ILE A 3 -15.03 -5.77 -1.19
CA ILE A 3 -15.09 -4.40 -1.68
C ILE A 3 -13.92 -4.26 -2.63
N GLU A 4 -14.06 -4.85 -3.82
CA GLU A 4 -13.27 -4.45 -4.95
C GLU A 4 -13.57 -2.97 -5.14
N THR A 5 -12.61 -2.14 -4.77
CA THR A 5 -12.56 -0.70 -4.97
C THR A 5 -12.64 -0.41 -6.47
N ASN A 6 -13.84 -0.53 -7.03
CA ASN A 6 -14.22 -0.21 -8.40
C ASN A 6 -14.76 1.23 -8.46
N LEU A 7 -14.18 2.15 -7.69
CA LEU A 7 -14.39 3.56 -7.92
C LEU A 7 -13.43 3.96 -9.05
N PRO A 8 -13.91 4.21 -10.28
CA PRO A 8 -13.05 4.75 -11.31
C PRO A 8 -12.47 6.05 -10.78
N ILE A 9 -11.15 6.25 -10.95
CA ILE A 9 -10.54 7.54 -10.71
C ILE A 9 -11.21 8.49 -11.71
N THR A 10 -12.04 9.40 -11.19
CA THR A 10 -12.77 10.38 -12.01
C THR A 10 -11.86 11.51 -12.51
N VAL A 11 -10.56 11.44 -12.19
CA VAL A 11 -9.54 12.40 -12.60
C VAL A 11 -8.86 11.88 -13.88
N PRO A 12 -8.80 12.70 -14.95
CA PRO A 12 -8.02 12.35 -16.14
C PRO A 12 -6.58 12.03 -15.80
N GLU A 13 -5.96 11.12 -16.56
CA GLU A 13 -4.55 10.80 -16.36
C GLU A 13 -3.69 12.06 -16.61
N PRO A 14 -2.68 12.34 -15.76
CA PRO A 14 -1.75 13.45 -15.94
C PRO A 14 -1.11 13.50 -17.33
N ALA A 15 -0.86 14.71 -17.84
CA ALA A 15 -0.20 14.89 -19.13
C ALA A 15 1.31 14.58 -19.03
N ARG A 16 1.94 14.09 -20.10
CA ARG A 16 3.36 13.65 -20.06
C ARG A 16 4.36 14.75 -19.69
N ASP A 17 3.99 16.01 -19.87
CA ASP A 17 4.75 17.21 -19.54
C ASP A 17 4.38 17.82 -18.18
N GLU A 18 3.52 17.15 -17.40
CA GLU A 18 3.11 17.61 -16.08
C GLU A 18 4.26 17.52 -15.07
N LEU A 19 4.40 18.57 -14.27
CA LEU A 19 5.48 18.75 -13.30
C LEU A 19 4.97 18.44 -11.89
N LEU A 20 5.89 17.96 -11.04
CA LEU A 20 5.66 17.82 -9.62
C LEU A 20 5.58 19.18 -8.94
N PRO A 21 4.87 19.27 -7.80
CA PRO A 21 5.03 20.41 -6.89
C PRO A 21 6.51 20.60 -6.52
N ILE A 22 6.93 21.86 -6.34
CA ILE A 22 8.24 22.16 -5.75
C ILE A 22 8.32 21.60 -4.32
N ASN A 23 9.54 21.49 -3.79
CA ASN A 23 9.72 20.93 -2.45
C ASN A 23 9.08 21.80 -1.37
N ASP A 24 8.69 21.16 -0.26
CA ASP A 24 7.87 21.80 0.78
C ASP A 24 8.58 23.03 1.39
N ASP A 25 9.91 22.98 1.56
CA ASP A 25 10.67 24.06 2.19
C ASP A 25 10.74 25.29 1.27
N ASP A 26 11.05 25.10 -0.01
CA ASP A 26 11.09 26.18 -0.99
C ASP A 26 9.68 26.76 -1.26
N TRP A 27 8.63 25.93 -1.16
CA TRP A 27 7.24 26.38 -1.21
C TRP A 27 6.89 27.29 -0.03
N ASP A 28 7.20 26.85 1.19
CA ASP A 28 6.92 27.61 2.42
C ASP A 28 7.69 28.94 2.46
N GLU A 29 8.87 28.98 1.87
CA GLU A 29 9.69 30.20 1.73
C GLU A 29 9.31 31.08 0.52
N GLY A 30 8.36 30.63 -0.32
CA GLY A 30 7.93 31.37 -1.51
C GLY A 30 9.02 31.52 -2.57
N LYS A 31 9.98 30.59 -2.62
CA LYS A 31 11.09 30.61 -3.57
C LYS A 31 10.64 30.15 -4.95
N ILE A 32 11.30 30.70 -5.97
CA ILE A 32 11.13 30.27 -7.36
C ILE A 32 12.26 29.29 -7.68
N VAL A 33 11.95 28.01 -7.73
CA VAL A 33 12.87 26.91 -8.04
C VAL A 33 12.31 26.02 -9.14
N PRO A 34 13.15 25.33 -9.93
CA PRO A 34 12.69 24.38 -10.94
C PRO A 34 11.92 23.22 -10.31
N SER A 35 10.96 22.67 -11.06
CA SER A 35 10.17 21.50 -10.67
C SER A 35 10.57 20.28 -11.50
N GLU A 36 10.56 19.11 -10.86
CA GLU A 36 10.83 17.84 -11.54
C GLU A 36 9.62 17.35 -12.33
N PRO A 37 9.80 16.62 -13.44
CA PRO A 37 8.69 15.96 -14.14
C PRO A 37 7.99 14.91 -13.27
N LEU A 38 6.66 14.81 -13.38
CA LEU A 38 5.89 13.72 -12.76
C LEU A 38 6.30 12.36 -13.34
N PHE A 39 6.44 12.32 -14.67
CA PHE A 39 6.91 11.15 -15.40
C PHE A 39 8.44 11.12 -15.39
N THR A 40 9.03 10.38 -14.46
CA THR A 40 10.47 10.14 -14.43
C THR A 40 10.80 8.66 -14.56
N THR A 41 11.87 8.35 -15.29
CA THR A 41 12.47 7.00 -15.36
C THR A 41 13.53 6.78 -14.28
N SER A 42 13.89 7.82 -13.53
CA SER A 42 14.90 7.79 -12.47
C SER A 42 14.61 8.83 -11.40
N PHE A 43 14.54 8.42 -10.15
CA PHE A 43 14.48 9.35 -9.02
C PHE A 43 15.90 9.90 -8.79
N SER A 44 16.24 11.01 -9.46
CA SER A 44 17.55 11.65 -9.36
C SER A 44 17.67 12.49 -8.08
N SER A 45 18.88 12.60 -7.53
CA SER A 45 19.19 13.41 -6.34
C SER A 45 19.40 14.90 -6.62
N LEU A 46 19.20 15.37 -7.87
CA LEU A 46 19.57 16.75 -8.25
C LEU A 46 18.70 17.82 -7.59
N THR A 47 17.45 17.49 -7.27
CA THR A 47 16.55 18.33 -6.47
C THR A 47 15.94 17.47 -5.36
N SER A 48 15.84 18.02 -4.14
CA SER A 48 15.19 17.33 -3.03
C SER A 48 13.68 17.31 -3.28
N VAL A 49 13.14 16.24 -3.85
CA VAL A 49 11.68 16.12 -4.03
C VAL A 49 11.00 16.17 -2.65
N GLY A 50 10.11 17.15 -2.43
CA GLY A 50 9.41 17.34 -1.15
C GLY A 50 8.49 16.18 -0.79
N SER A 51 8.07 16.09 0.48
CA SER A 51 7.17 15.03 0.94
C SER A 51 5.79 15.13 0.27
N PHE A 52 5.32 16.34 -0.03
CA PHE A 52 4.07 16.51 -0.78
C PHE A 52 4.19 16.07 -2.24
N ALA A 53 5.29 16.40 -2.92
CA ALA A 53 5.55 15.94 -4.28
C ALA A 53 5.62 14.40 -4.36
N LYS A 54 6.22 13.73 -3.37
CA LYS A 54 6.19 12.26 -3.28
C LYS A 54 4.79 11.70 -3.06
N MET A 55 3.93 12.39 -2.30
CA MET A 55 2.53 12.00 -2.16
C MET A 55 1.80 12.07 -3.50
N CYS A 56 2.04 13.10 -4.33
CA CYS A 56 1.52 13.19 -5.69
C CYS A 56 2.02 12.04 -6.58
N GLN A 57 3.31 11.70 -6.51
CA GLN A 57 3.88 10.55 -7.23
C GLN A 57 3.21 9.24 -6.81
N ALA A 58 3.03 9.02 -5.52
CA ALA A 58 2.38 7.81 -5.00
C ALA A 58 0.91 7.71 -5.43
N ALA A 59 0.17 8.83 -5.44
CA ALA A 59 -1.20 8.89 -5.93
C ALA A 59 -1.29 8.58 -7.43
N HIS A 60 -0.38 9.14 -8.25
CA HIS A 60 -0.29 8.83 -9.68
C HIS A 60 0.04 7.35 -9.92
N MET A 61 1.00 6.79 -9.18
CA MET A 61 1.34 5.37 -9.30
C MET A 61 0.18 4.45 -8.90
N LEU A 62 -0.61 4.84 -7.88
CA LEU A 62 -1.86 4.14 -7.55
C LEU A 62 -2.85 4.17 -8.72
N SER A 63 -3.02 5.31 -9.39
CA SER A 63 -3.83 5.41 -10.61
C SER A 63 -3.37 4.42 -11.68
N ARG A 64 -2.07 4.37 -11.95
CA ARG A 64 -1.51 3.45 -12.94
C ARG A 64 -1.77 1.99 -12.61
N VAL A 65 -1.65 1.59 -11.34
CA VAL A 65 -1.98 0.21 -10.92
C VAL A 65 -3.48 -0.08 -11.07
N MET A 66 -4.36 0.88 -10.76
CA MET A 66 -5.80 0.72 -10.96
C MET A 66 -6.17 0.55 -12.44
N HIS A 67 -5.53 1.30 -13.34
CA HIS A 67 -5.68 1.11 -14.78
C HIS A 67 -5.17 -0.26 -15.22
N HIS A 68 -3.99 -0.67 -14.76
CA HIS A 68 -3.44 -2.00 -15.04
C HIS A 68 -4.37 -3.13 -14.56
N LYS A 69 -4.96 -3.01 -13.37
CA LYS A 69 -6.00 -3.92 -12.86
C LYS A 69 -7.20 -4.01 -13.80
N ALA A 70 -7.68 -2.86 -14.29
CA ALA A 70 -8.80 -2.81 -15.21
C ALA A 70 -8.45 -3.48 -16.55
N SER A 71 -7.27 -3.21 -17.11
CA SER A 71 -6.77 -3.84 -18.34
C SER A 71 -6.64 -5.35 -18.21
N LYS A 72 -6.09 -5.84 -17.08
CA LYS A 72 -5.99 -7.28 -16.76
C LYS A 72 -7.36 -7.93 -16.71
N LYS A 73 -8.34 -7.28 -16.05
CA LYS A 73 -9.73 -7.76 -15.96
C LYS A 73 -10.44 -7.79 -17.32
N ALA A 74 -10.15 -6.81 -18.17
CA ALA A 74 -10.70 -6.73 -19.53
C ALA A 74 -9.98 -7.63 -20.55
N LEU A 75 -8.92 -8.36 -20.14
CA LEU A 75 -8.04 -9.14 -21.01
C LEU A 75 -7.49 -8.31 -22.18
N GLN A 76 -7.26 -7.01 -21.95
CA GLN A 76 -6.64 -6.12 -22.92
C GLN A 76 -5.12 -6.30 -22.87
N GLU A 77 -4.48 -6.31 -24.05
CA GLU A 77 -3.02 -6.37 -24.21
C GLU A 77 -2.33 -7.45 -23.34
N VAL A 78 -2.89 -8.68 -23.35
CA VAL A 78 -2.43 -9.78 -22.49
C VAL A 78 -0.91 -10.03 -22.57
N GLU A 79 -0.32 -9.82 -23.73
CA GLU A 79 1.13 -9.95 -23.97
C GLU A 79 1.97 -8.91 -23.19
N ASN A 80 1.42 -7.72 -22.94
CA ASN A 80 2.12 -6.62 -22.25
C ASN A 80 1.88 -6.61 -20.73
N LEU A 81 0.91 -7.37 -20.20
CA LEU A 81 0.53 -7.31 -18.79
C LEU A 81 1.67 -7.67 -17.83
N LEU A 82 2.43 -8.73 -18.11
CA LEU A 82 3.53 -9.14 -17.23
C LEU A 82 4.72 -8.16 -17.28
N PRO A 83 5.22 -7.75 -18.46
CA PRO A 83 6.23 -6.68 -18.53
C PRO A 83 5.79 -5.40 -17.83
N GLU A 84 4.54 -4.98 -18.00
CA GLU A 84 4.00 -3.79 -17.34
C GLU A 84 3.96 -3.96 -15.81
N ALA A 85 3.50 -5.11 -15.31
CA ALA A 85 3.47 -5.40 -13.88
C ALA A 85 4.88 -5.34 -13.24
N GLN A 86 5.90 -5.89 -13.92
CA GLN A 86 7.29 -5.82 -13.46
C GLN A 86 7.83 -4.37 -13.46
N ALA A 87 7.49 -3.59 -14.47
CA ALA A 87 7.86 -2.17 -14.51
C ALA A 87 7.17 -1.37 -13.39
N LEU A 88 5.88 -1.61 -13.14
CA LEU A 88 5.14 -1.01 -12.03
C LEU A 88 5.73 -1.41 -10.67
N HIS A 89 6.03 -2.69 -10.47
CA HIS A 89 6.69 -3.18 -9.26
C HIS A 89 8.03 -2.46 -9.01
N SER A 90 8.87 -2.35 -10.05
CA SER A 90 10.18 -1.71 -9.96
C SER A 90 10.06 -0.23 -9.61
N ALA A 91 9.17 0.49 -10.29
CA ALA A 91 8.92 1.92 -10.04
C ALA A 91 8.36 2.17 -8.64
N LEU A 92 7.39 1.38 -8.19
CA LEU A 92 6.82 1.47 -6.84
C LEU A 92 7.85 1.14 -5.75
N SER A 93 8.75 0.18 -5.99
CA SER A 93 9.79 -0.17 -5.03
C SER A 93 10.83 0.94 -4.89
N ALA A 94 11.22 1.56 -6.01
CA ALA A 94 12.11 2.72 -6.00
C ALA A 94 11.48 3.94 -5.31
N LEU A 95 10.18 4.21 -5.58
CA LEU A 95 9.43 5.27 -4.91
C LEU A 95 9.34 5.03 -3.39
N HIS A 96 9.04 3.79 -2.97
CA HIS A 96 9.02 3.38 -1.57
C HIS A 96 10.35 3.71 -0.87
N SER A 97 11.48 3.26 -1.43
CA SER A 97 12.81 3.54 -0.86
C SER A 97 13.12 5.03 -0.80
N SER A 98 12.67 5.81 -1.80
CA SER A 98 12.80 7.27 -1.78
C SER A 98 11.97 7.91 -0.65
N ILE A 99 10.76 7.42 -0.39
CA ILE A 99 9.92 7.92 0.72
C ILE A 99 10.56 7.58 2.07
N GLU A 100 11.03 6.33 2.27
CA GLU A 100 11.66 5.89 3.52
C GLU A 100 12.95 6.63 3.85
N GLY A 101 13.79 6.92 2.84
CA GLY A 101 14.99 7.73 3.02
C GLY A 101 14.66 9.10 3.63
N HIS A 102 13.62 9.76 3.11
CA HIS A 102 13.18 11.05 3.61
C HIS A 102 12.55 11.00 5.01
N ILE A 103 11.88 9.91 5.39
CA ILE A 103 11.37 9.73 6.76
C ILE A 103 12.52 9.59 7.76
N SER A 104 13.57 8.86 7.38
CA SER A 104 14.72 8.55 8.24
C SER A 104 15.60 9.78 8.52
N GLU A 105 15.55 10.80 7.66
CA GLU A 105 16.27 12.07 7.82
C GLU A 105 15.67 12.99 8.91
N GLY A 106 14.65 12.53 9.65
CA GLY A 106 14.26 13.11 10.93
C GLY A 106 13.12 14.13 10.89
N VAL A 107 12.54 14.40 9.71
CA VAL A 107 11.31 15.19 9.58
C VAL A 107 10.15 14.26 9.21
N LEU A 108 9.51 13.66 10.22
CA LEU A 108 8.28 12.88 10.03
C LEU A 108 7.13 13.80 9.59
N ARG A 109 7.09 14.17 8.31
CA ARG A 109 5.99 14.96 7.75
C ARG A 109 4.78 14.05 7.54
N LYS A 110 3.59 14.56 7.87
CA LYS A 110 2.33 13.84 7.61
C LYS A 110 2.21 13.42 6.14
N SER A 111 2.64 14.28 5.22
CA SER A 111 2.68 14.00 3.78
C SER A 111 3.57 12.81 3.42
N ALA A 112 4.68 12.57 4.13
CA ALA A 112 5.54 11.40 3.88
C ALA A 112 4.85 10.09 4.29
N ILE A 113 4.15 10.09 5.43
CA ILE A 113 3.38 8.90 5.86
C ILE A 113 2.19 8.65 4.92
N ILE A 114 1.50 9.70 4.48
CA ILE A 114 0.41 9.56 3.51
C ILE A 114 0.95 9.06 2.16
N ALA A 115 2.11 9.56 1.71
CA ALA A 115 2.78 9.06 0.51
C ALA A 115 3.10 7.57 0.64
N LEU A 116 3.62 7.14 1.80
CA LEU A 116 3.91 5.74 2.08
C LEU A 116 2.63 4.90 2.04
N ALA A 117 1.52 5.38 2.64
CA ALA A 117 0.23 4.69 2.60
C ALA A 117 -0.33 4.53 1.18
N PHE A 118 -0.22 5.55 0.32
CA PHE A 118 -0.59 5.44 -1.09
C PHE A 118 0.32 4.48 -1.85
N CYS A 119 1.64 4.55 -1.65
CA CYS A 119 2.59 3.65 -2.27
C CYS A 119 2.34 2.18 -1.84
N SER A 120 2.09 1.94 -0.56
CA SER A 120 1.71 0.63 -0.01
C SER A 120 0.38 0.13 -0.57
N SER A 121 -0.62 1.00 -0.69
CA SER A 121 -1.91 0.64 -1.30
C SER A 121 -1.76 0.22 -2.76
N ALA A 122 -0.96 0.96 -3.54
CA ALA A 122 -0.67 0.63 -4.93
C ALA A 122 0.07 -0.71 -5.06
N ARG A 123 1.06 -0.94 -4.20
CA ARG A 123 1.81 -2.21 -4.14
C ARG A 123 0.93 -3.38 -3.75
N LEU A 124 0.14 -3.29 -2.67
CA LEU A 124 -0.80 -4.33 -2.27
C LEU A 124 -1.81 -4.65 -3.39
N LEU A 125 -2.35 -3.61 -4.04
CA LEU A 125 -3.27 -3.81 -5.16
C LEU A 125 -2.61 -4.56 -6.32
N LEU A 126 -1.39 -4.19 -6.70
CA LEU A 126 -0.63 -4.88 -7.74
C LEU A 126 -0.33 -6.32 -7.34
N TYR A 127 0.18 -6.54 -6.12
CA TYR A 127 0.59 -7.85 -5.64
C TYR A 127 -0.59 -8.82 -5.52
N ASN A 128 -1.76 -8.35 -5.08
CA ASN A 128 -2.96 -9.19 -5.02
C ASN A 128 -3.42 -9.68 -6.41
N LEU A 129 -3.06 -9.00 -7.51
CA LEU A 129 -3.34 -9.49 -8.86
C LEU A 129 -2.44 -10.66 -9.28
N TYR A 130 -1.28 -10.83 -8.64
CA TYR A 130 -0.23 -11.76 -9.06
C TYR A 130 0.23 -12.71 -7.94
N GLY A 131 -0.27 -12.58 -6.71
CA GLY A 131 0.05 -13.47 -5.60
C GLY A 131 -0.53 -14.88 -5.78
N CYS A 132 -1.66 -15.00 -6.49
CA CYS A 132 -2.26 -16.28 -6.86
C CYS A 132 -2.22 -16.46 -8.38
N ASN A 133 -1.32 -17.30 -8.87
CA ASN A 133 -1.33 -17.73 -10.26
C ASN A 133 -2.29 -18.93 -10.42
N GLU A 134 -3.43 -18.74 -11.08
CA GLU A 134 -4.23 -19.87 -11.58
C GLU A 134 -3.50 -20.47 -12.79
N PRO A 135 -3.28 -21.79 -12.85
CA PRO A 135 -2.58 -22.43 -13.95
C PRO A 135 -3.41 -22.31 -15.24
N GLY A 136 -3.12 -21.30 -16.05
CA GLY A 136 -3.64 -21.15 -17.40
C GLY A 136 -3.02 -22.20 -18.32
N ALA A 137 -3.86 -22.98 -18.99
CA ALA A 137 -3.43 -23.95 -19.99
C ALA A 137 -2.69 -23.23 -21.14
N PHE A 138 -1.49 -23.72 -21.48
CA PHE A 138 -0.62 -23.25 -22.58
C PHE A 138 0.13 -21.93 -22.31
N VAL A 139 1.23 -22.00 -21.54
CA VAL A 139 2.15 -20.86 -21.32
C VAL A 139 3.56 -21.24 -21.80
N GLU A 140 4.16 -20.38 -22.63
CA GLU A 140 5.56 -20.48 -23.07
C GLU A 140 6.53 -20.40 -21.89
N GLN A 141 7.70 -21.06 -21.99
CA GLN A 141 8.67 -21.16 -20.88
C GLN A 141 9.12 -19.80 -20.31
N SER A 142 9.25 -18.78 -21.17
CA SER A 142 9.62 -17.41 -20.78
C SER A 142 8.55 -16.72 -19.93
N ARG A 143 7.28 -16.88 -20.31
CA ARG A 143 6.13 -16.36 -19.57
C ARG A 143 6.01 -17.01 -18.20
N MET A 144 6.25 -18.33 -18.11
CA MET A 144 6.25 -19.05 -16.83
C MET A 144 7.30 -18.52 -15.85
N ALA A 145 8.49 -18.15 -16.33
CA ALA A 145 9.54 -17.57 -15.49
C ALA A 145 9.15 -16.18 -14.95
N MET A 146 8.62 -15.30 -15.81
CA MET A 146 8.17 -13.96 -15.42
C MET A 146 6.96 -14.03 -14.46
N GLU A 147 6.04 -14.96 -14.68
CA GLU A 147 4.89 -15.20 -13.79
C GLU A 147 5.34 -15.67 -12.40
N THR A 148 6.32 -16.57 -12.35
CA THR A 148 6.90 -17.07 -11.09
C THR A 148 7.64 -15.96 -10.34
N GLU A 149 8.43 -15.15 -11.05
CA GLU A 149 9.14 -14.02 -10.48
C GLU A 149 8.17 -12.97 -9.91
N MET A 150 7.15 -12.60 -10.67
CA MET A 150 6.15 -11.63 -10.23
C MET A 150 5.32 -12.16 -9.05
N GLN A 151 5.00 -13.46 -9.03
CA GLN A 151 4.31 -14.08 -7.91
C GLN A 151 5.16 -14.05 -6.64
N LYS A 152 6.45 -14.42 -6.74
CA LYS A 152 7.37 -14.34 -5.61
C LYS A 152 7.47 -12.91 -5.07
N ALA A 153 7.68 -11.93 -5.96
CA ALA A 153 7.74 -10.52 -5.58
C ALA A 153 6.44 -10.04 -4.92
N SER A 154 5.30 -10.56 -5.36
CA SER A 154 3.99 -10.25 -4.80
C SER A 154 3.82 -10.79 -3.39
N LEU A 155 4.15 -12.07 -3.16
CA LEU A 155 4.05 -12.70 -1.84
C LEU A 155 5.02 -12.03 -0.83
N ASP A 156 6.30 -11.89 -1.21
CA ASP A 156 7.31 -11.22 -0.38
C ASP A 156 6.88 -9.78 -0.06
N GLY A 157 6.30 -9.09 -1.05
CA GLY A 157 5.79 -7.74 -0.93
C GLY A 157 4.60 -7.59 0.01
N ILE A 158 3.60 -8.48 -0.10
CA ILE A 158 2.41 -8.48 0.78
C ILE A 158 2.84 -8.72 2.23
N ILE A 159 3.71 -9.70 2.47
CA ILE A 159 4.23 -9.99 3.81
C ILE A 159 4.93 -8.76 4.38
N SER A 160 5.90 -8.22 3.64
CA SER A 160 6.70 -7.07 4.08
C SER A 160 5.84 -5.84 4.39
N ILE A 161 4.87 -5.54 3.52
CA ILE A 161 3.97 -4.39 3.72
C ILE A 161 3.09 -4.59 4.94
N SER A 162 2.47 -5.77 5.06
CA SER A 162 1.46 -6.01 6.08
C SER A 162 2.04 -6.20 7.47
N SER A 163 3.24 -6.77 7.58
CA SER A 163 3.87 -7.07 8.87
C SER A 163 4.80 -5.96 9.39
N ASN A 164 5.30 -5.08 8.50
CA ASN A 164 6.26 -4.04 8.87
C ASN A 164 5.79 -2.62 8.54
N ILE A 165 5.47 -2.35 7.27
CA ILE A 165 5.29 -0.98 6.76
C ILE A 165 3.98 -0.36 7.25
N VAL A 166 2.85 -1.05 7.05
CA VAL A 166 1.54 -0.52 7.43
C VAL A 166 1.35 -0.43 8.95
N PRO A 167 1.83 -1.38 9.76
CA PRO A 167 1.89 -1.19 11.21
C PRO A 167 2.74 0.01 11.64
N ALA A 168 3.84 0.31 10.92
CA ALA A 168 4.63 1.51 11.20
C ALA A 168 3.87 2.80 10.85
N ILE A 169 3.10 2.80 9.74
CA ILE A 169 2.15 3.88 9.41
C ILE A 169 1.12 4.05 10.54
N ALA A 170 0.51 2.95 11.01
CA ALA A 170 -0.48 2.97 12.07
C ALA A 170 0.09 3.51 13.40
N ARG A 171 1.33 3.14 13.74
CA ARG A 171 2.02 3.66 14.94
C ARG A 171 2.43 5.13 14.83
N ALA A 172 2.48 5.71 13.63
CA ALA A 172 2.68 7.14 13.47
C ALA A 172 1.48 7.97 13.95
N ASN A 173 0.32 7.33 14.17
CA ASN A 173 -0.89 7.91 14.76
C ASN A 173 -1.30 9.24 14.10
N ILE A 174 -1.40 9.22 12.77
CA ILE A 174 -1.78 10.40 12.00
C ILE A 174 -3.28 10.34 11.72
N GLU A 175 -4.01 11.30 12.27
CA GLU A 175 -5.42 11.51 11.96
C GLU A 175 -5.61 12.00 10.51
N CYS A 176 -5.64 11.07 9.56
CA CYS A 176 -5.89 11.37 8.15
C CYS A 176 -6.74 10.27 7.51
N PRO A 177 -7.91 10.58 6.90
CA PRO A 177 -8.75 9.55 6.29
C PRO A 177 -8.10 8.88 5.07
N LEU A 178 -7.09 9.52 4.46
CA LEU A 178 -6.41 9.01 3.26
C LEU A 178 -5.59 7.74 3.52
N ILE A 179 -5.19 7.46 4.78
CA ILE A 179 -4.47 6.22 5.12
C ILE A 179 -5.41 5.07 5.46
N ALA A 180 -6.70 5.34 5.72
CA ALA A 180 -7.66 4.36 6.22
C ALA A 180 -7.86 3.17 5.27
N GLN A 181 -7.84 3.40 3.96
CA GLN A 181 -7.93 2.32 2.97
C GLN A 181 -6.72 1.39 3.01
N CYS A 182 -5.51 1.95 3.18
CA CYS A 182 -4.28 1.17 3.30
C CYS A 182 -4.32 0.28 4.56
N LEU A 183 -4.77 0.86 5.67
CA LEU A 183 -4.97 0.14 6.94
C LEU A 183 -5.98 -1.00 6.77
N TYR A 184 -7.14 -0.72 6.16
CA TYR A 184 -8.17 -1.73 5.91
C TYR A 184 -7.66 -2.89 5.05
N HIS A 185 -7.02 -2.62 3.93
CA HIS A 185 -6.46 -3.67 3.08
C HIS A 185 -5.38 -4.47 3.81
N SER A 186 -4.46 -3.83 4.52
CA SER A 186 -3.44 -4.54 5.29
C SER A 186 -4.03 -5.39 6.41
N ALA A 187 -5.12 -4.94 7.06
CA ALA A 187 -5.83 -5.75 8.05
C ALA A 187 -6.42 -7.02 7.43
N THR A 188 -6.94 -6.96 6.21
CA THR A 188 -7.44 -8.15 5.51
C THR A 188 -6.33 -9.12 5.15
N GLU A 189 -5.15 -8.63 4.75
CA GLU A 189 -3.98 -9.48 4.49
C GLU A 189 -3.45 -10.11 5.77
N CYS A 190 -3.27 -9.34 6.84
CA CYS A 190 -2.86 -9.87 8.15
C CYS A 190 -3.82 -10.98 8.62
N ALA A 191 -5.14 -10.77 8.47
CA ALA A 191 -6.14 -11.76 8.84
C ALA A 191 -6.05 -13.04 8.01
N TRP A 192 -5.69 -12.95 6.73
CA TRP A 192 -5.45 -14.13 5.89
C TRP A 192 -4.27 -14.94 6.42
N PHE A 193 -3.10 -14.32 6.63
CA PHE A 193 -1.93 -15.01 7.20
C PHE A 193 -2.16 -15.56 8.61
N VAL A 194 -2.90 -14.83 9.45
CA VAL A 194 -3.26 -15.28 10.79
C VAL A 194 -4.05 -16.60 10.74
N ARG A 195 -4.98 -16.72 9.79
CA ARG A 195 -5.85 -17.90 9.64
C ARG A 195 -5.11 -19.09 9.04
N GLU A 196 -4.26 -18.85 8.06
CA GLU A 196 -3.54 -19.92 7.35
C GLU A 196 -2.26 -20.34 8.10
N ASP A 197 -1.40 -19.39 8.46
CA ASP A 197 -0.03 -19.66 8.91
C ASP A 197 0.18 -19.43 10.42
N HIS A 198 -0.79 -18.81 11.11
CA HIS A 198 -0.74 -18.54 12.56
C HIS A 198 0.48 -17.70 12.97
N GLU A 199 0.96 -16.84 12.07
CA GLU A 199 2.17 -16.06 12.24
C GLU A 199 2.01 -14.97 13.32
N PRO A 200 2.75 -15.02 14.45
CA PRO A 200 2.58 -14.08 15.57
C PRO A 200 2.82 -12.61 15.18
N GLN A 201 3.70 -12.36 14.20
CA GLN A 201 3.96 -11.02 13.71
C GLN A 201 2.72 -10.38 13.08
N MET A 202 1.89 -11.19 12.39
CA MET A 202 0.68 -10.70 11.72
C MET A 202 -0.44 -10.37 12.71
N TYR A 203 -0.49 -11.04 13.87
CA TYR A 203 -1.38 -10.66 14.97
C TYR A 203 -1.05 -9.27 15.51
N ASN A 204 0.21 -9.04 15.90
CA ASN A 204 0.65 -7.73 16.40
C ASN A 204 0.42 -6.60 15.38
N ALA A 205 0.71 -6.88 14.10
CA ALA A 205 0.44 -5.97 13.00
C ALA A 205 -1.06 -5.63 12.90
N LEU A 206 -1.93 -6.65 12.94
CA LEU A 206 -3.37 -6.48 12.88
C LEU A 206 -3.90 -5.66 14.07
N GLU A 207 -3.37 -5.85 15.28
CA GLU A 207 -3.73 -5.05 16.45
C GLU A 207 -3.40 -3.57 16.28
N ASP A 208 -2.17 -3.26 15.83
CA ASP A 208 -1.74 -1.89 15.58
C ASP A 208 -2.63 -1.19 14.55
N ILE A 209 -2.95 -1.89 13.46
CA ILE A 209 -3.78 -1.38 12.37
C ILE A 209 -5.22 -1.15 12.83
N VAL A 210 -5.83 -2.11 13.55
CA VAL A 210 -7.21 -1.98 14.03
C VAL A 210 -7.33 -0.90 15.10
N ARG A 211 -6.31 -0.72 15.93
CA ARG A 211 -6.26 0.39 16.89
C ARG A 211 -6.27 1.74 16.17
N ASP A 212 -5.44 1.93 15.16
CA ASP A 212 -5.37 3.19 14.41
C ASP A 212 -6.67 3.46 13.61
N LEU A 213 -7.27 2.44 13.00
CA LEU A 213 -8.59 2.57 12.36
C LEU A 213 -9.68 3.03 13.35
N LYS A 214 -9.65 2.56 14.60
CA LYS A 214 -10.59 3.04 15.64
C LYS A 214 -10.39 4.52 15.94
N LEU A 215 -9.14 4.97 16.05
CA LEU A 215 -8.80 6.38 16.30
C LEU A 215 -9.25 7.27 15.14
N ILE A 216 -8.96 6.87 13.89
CA ILE A 216 -9.42 7.61 12.71
C ILE A 216 -10.96 7.64 12.67
N GLY A 217 -11.62 6.56 13.09
CA GLY A 217 -13.08 6.43 13.16
C GLY A 217 -13.77 7.40 14.14
N GLU A 218 -13.04 7.97 15.09
CA GLU A 218 -13.58 9.00 15.99
C GLU A 218 -13.93 10.29 15.22
N ASN A 219 -13.17 10.60 14.17
CA ASN A 219 -13.31 11.82 13.38
C ASN A 219 -13.81 11.57 11.94
N TRP A 220 -13.67 10.35 11.42
CA TRP A 220 -13.95 10.02 10.02
C TRP A 220 -14.77 8.74 9.88
N ASN A 221 -16.04 8.88 9.49
CA ASN A 221 -16.97 7.76 9.28
C ASN A 221 -16.45 6.68 8.32
N LEU A 222 -15.57 7.04 7.37
CA LEU A 222 -14.95 6.08 6.45
C LEU A 222 -14.26 4.93 7.20
N ALA A 223 -13.52 5.24 8.27
CA ALA A 223 -12.84 4.22 9.06
C ALA A 223 -13.82 3.36 9.87
N THR A 224 -14.93 3.93 10.32
CA THR A 224 -16.03 3.19 10.96
C THR A 224 -16.66 2.17 10.01
N GLU A 225 -16.86 2.53 8.74
CA GLU A 225 -17.33 1.60 7.71
C GLU A 225 -16.32 0.46 7.48
N TYR A 226 -15.01 0.77 7.40
CA TYR A 226 -13.98 -0.26 7.32
C TYR A 226 -13.96 -1.21 8.53
N LEU A 227 -14.11 -0.68 9.74
CA LEU A 227 -14.22 -1.51 10.95
C LEU A 227 -15.46 -2.42 10.90
N ALA A 228 -16.60 -1.92 10.43
CA ALA A 228 -17.81 -2.73 10.26
C ALA A 228 -17.60 -3.89 9.28
N LEU A 229 -16.87 -3.65 8.19
CA LEU A 229 -16.50 -4.68 7.20
C LEU A 229 -15.54 -5.72 7.77
N LEU A 230 -14.52 -5.28 8.52
CA LEU A 230 -13.61 -6.19 9.24
C LEU A 230 -14.38 -7.05 10.25
N ASN A 231 -15.36 -6.47 10.95
CA ASN A 231 -16.21 -7.21 11.88
C ASN A 231 -17.08 -8.25 11.15
N GLN A 232 -17.71 -7.86 10.04
CA GLN A 232 -18.51 -8.76 9.21
C GLN A 232 -17.68 -9.93 8.66
N ALA A 233 -16.42 -9.66 8.33
CA ALA A 233 -15.47 -10.68 7.89
C ALA A 233 -14.91 -11.57 9.03
N GLY A 234 -15.32 -11.35 10.28
CA GLY A 234 -14.84 -12.08 11.46
C GLY A 234 -13.35 -11.84 11.75
N ILE A 235 -12.82 -10.67 11.37
CA ILE A 235 -11.41 -10.33 11.58
C ILE A 235 -11.18 -9.79 12.98
N LEU A 236 -12.11 -8.96 13.49
CA LEU A 236 -11.97 -8.37 14.84
C LEU A 236 -11.98 -9.41 15.97
N SER A 237 -12.59 -10.59 15.73
CA SER A 237 -12.56 -11.69 16.70
C SER A 237 -11.18 -12.33 16.84
N LEU A 238 -10.32 -12.28 15.80
CA LEU A 238 -8.97 -12.85 15.83
C LEU A 238 -8.09 -12.19 16.90
N ILE A 239 -8.28 -10.89 17.10
CA ILE A 239 -7.58 -10.08 18.11
C ILE A 239 -8.16 -10.35 19.51
N SER A 240 -9.48 -10.59 19.59
CA SER A 240 -10.17 -10.79 20.86
C SER A 240 -9.85 -12.15 21.50
N SER A 241 -9.55 -13.18 20.70
CA SER A 241 -9.25 -14.54 21.16
C SER A 241 -7.95 -14.69 21.96
N GLU A 242 -6.97 -13.81 21.77
CA GLU A 242 -5.68 -13.90 22.46
C GLU A 242 -5.75 -13.30 23.88
N THR A 243 -6.50 -12.21 24.06
CA THR A 243 -6.74 -11.64 25.40
C THR A 243 -7.39 -12.64 26.35
N ALA A 244 -8.24 -13.55 25.86
CA ALA A 244 -8.84 -14.61 26.66
C ALA A 244 -7.87 -15.75 27.01
N SER A 245 -6.95 -16.09 26.11
CA SER A 245 -5.95 -17.15 26.31
C SER A 245 -4.86 -16.75 27.31
N ASN A 246 -4.51 -15.46 27.37
CA ASN A 246 -3.50 -14.94 28.32
C ASN A 246 -4.03 -14.74 29.74
N THR A 247 -5.35 -14.82 29.97
CA THR A 247 -5.97 -14.77 31.31
C THR A 247 -6.15 -16.13 31.98
N LEU A 248 -5.82 -17.24 31.32
CA LEU A 248 -6.08 -18.61 31.81
C LEU A 248 -4.89 -19.29 32.50
N THR A 249 -3.84 -18.56 32.90
CA THR A 249 -2.81 -19.07 33.82
C THR A 249 -3.01 -18.57 35.25
N PRO A 250 -3.86 -19.23 36.07
CA PRO A 250 -3.81 -19.04 37.51
C PRO A 250 -2.55 -19.74 38.04
N SER A 251 -1.76 -18.99 38.80
CA SER A 251 -0.65 -19.46 39.62
C SER A 251 -1.04 -20.73 40.38
N SER A 252 -0.30 -21.82 40.16
CA SER A 252 -0.39 -23.03 40.96
C SER A 252 1.02 -23.49 41.29
N GLY A 253 1.37 -23.49 42.59
CA GLY A 253 2.58 -24.11 43.15
C GLY A 253 3.52 -23.15 43.82
#